data_AF-A0A2A2GPL8-F1
#
_entry.id   AF-A0A2A2GPL8-F1
#
_cell.length_a   1.000
_cell.length_b   1.000
_cell.length_c   1.000
_cell.angle_alpha   90.00
_cell.angle_beta   90.00
_cell.angle_gamma   90.00
#
_symmetry.space_group_name_H-M   'P 1'
#
loop_
_entity.id
_entity.type
_entity.pdbx_description
1 polymer ?
#
loop_
_entity_poly.entity_id
_entity_poly.type
_entity_poly.pdbx_seq_one_letter_code
_entity_poly.pdbx_strand_id
1 'polypeptide(L)'
;MRPNVALSKDTIVGLSHTLNVGVDNKLRVANDSSEVVGGDKTIEINNNLSSSVGGDLHQIVQGEKQEHIEGSLTQSVVKDIDVFAANNHTITTNSSIFLNANENMTLESKKHLTLHSYTSDINVVTDMVIQANNTLNFNIGESMIAASGDKIILKAGGVEVIIDSNGLVVKGGEIKSE
;
A
#
# COMPACT_ATOMS: atom_id res chain seq x y z
N MET A 1 11.49 28.53 -50.92
CA MET A 1 12.26 27.33 -51.32
C MET A 1 12.45 26.48 -50.06
N ARG A 2 11.95 25.23 -50.02
CA ARG A 2 12.15 24.34 -48.85
C ARG A 2 13.41 23.52 -49.09
N PRO A 3 14.45 23.59 -48.23
CA PRO A 3 15.57 22.68 -48.34
C PRO A 3 15.10 21.28 -47.91
N ASN A 4 14.99 20.36 -48.87
CA ASN A 4 14.81 18.94 -48.58
C ASN A 4 16.21 18.32 -48.46
N VAL A 5 16.49 17.69 -47.33
CA VAL A 5 17.70 16.88 -47.16
C VAL A 5 17.37 15.46 -47.57
N ALA A 6 18.10 14.91 -48.54
CA ALA A 6 17.77 13.62 -49.16
C ALA A 6 18.37 12.39 -48.43
N LEU A 7 19.39 12.57 -47.57
CA LEU A 7 20.11 11.45 -46.96
C LEU A 7 20.45 11.63 -45.47
N SER A 8 21.11 12.73 -45.07
CA SER A 8 21.42 13.02 -43.66
C SER A 8 21.67 14.52 -43.41
N LYS A 9 21.40 14.97 -42.18
CA LYS A 9 21.72 16.33 -41.70
C LYS A 9 22.22 16.26 -40.27
N ASP A 10 23.42 16.74 -40.05
CA ASP A 10 23.99 16.94 -38.72
C ASP A 10 23.88 18.41 -38.30
N THR A 11 23.72 18.67 -37.02
CA THR A 11 23.70 20.04 -36.47
C THR A 11 24.47 20.03 -35.17
N ILE A 12 25.60 20.74 -35.16
CA ILE A 12 26.48 20.90 -33.99
C ILE A 12 26.29 22.31 -33.47
N VAL A 13 26.01 22.46 -32.18
CA VAL A 13 25.83 23.75 -31.52
C VAL A 13 26.81 23.83 -30.36
N GLY A 14 27.65 24.88 -30.33
CA GLY A 14 28.74 24.98 -29.35
C GLY A 14 28.35 25.58 -28.00
N LEU A 15 27.48 26.61 -27.99
CA LEU A 15 27.14 27.35 -26.76
C LEU A 15 25.67 27.23 -26.39
N SER A 16 24.74 27.57 -27.30
CA SER A 16 23.31 27.55 -27.00
C SER A 16 22.45 27.33 -28.24
N HIS A 17 21.31 26.67 -28.04
CA HIS A 17 20.27 26.48 -29.05
C HIS A 17 18.92 26.85 -28.44
N THR A 18 18.09 27.59 -29.18
CA THR A 18 16.72 27.92 -28.78
C THR A 18 15.81 27.78 -29.99
N LEU A 19 14.69 27.07 -29.83
CA LEU A 19 13.66 26.90 -30.84
C LEU A 19 12.36 27.54 -30.36
N ASN A 20 11.96 28.64 -30.99
CA ASN A 20 10.66 29.29 -30.75
C ASN A 20 9.67 28.84 -31.82
N VAL A 21 8.52 28.31 -31.40
CA VAL A 21 7.46 27.84 -32.31
C VAL A 21 6.18 28.61 -32.02
N GLY A 22 5.63 29.29 -33.04
CA GLY A 22 4.48 30.18 -32.86
C GLY A 22 3.10 29.52 -32.95
N VAL A 23 3.00 28.35 -33.59
CA VAL A 23 1.70 27.67 -33.83
C VAL A 23 1.79 26.21 -33.41
N ASP A 24 2.50 25.38 -34.17
CA ASP A 24 2.58 23.93 -33.94
C ASP A 24 3.99 23.39 -34.18
N ASN A 25 4.39 22.43 -33.34
CA ASN A 25 5.60 21.64 -33.55
C ASN A 25 5.21 20.16 -33.62
N LYS A 26 5.58 19.49 -34.71
CA LYS A 26 5.37 18.05 -34.88
C LYS A 26 6.70 17.37 -35.19
N LEU A 27 7.19 16.58 -34.25
CA LEU A 27 8.33 15.70 -34.44
C LEU A 27 7.83 14.30 -34.80
N ARG A 28 8.37 13.72 -35.88
CA ARG A 28 8.14 12.32 -36.25
C ARG A 28 9.49 11.66 -36.50
N VAL A 29 9.74 10.58 -35.76
CA VAL A 29 10.93 9.75 -35.91
C VAL A 29 10.47 8.40 -36.44
N ALA A 30 11.07 7.94 -37.55
CA ALA A 30 10.62 6.73 -38.24
C ALA A 30 11.24 5.43 -37.69
N ASN A 31 12.36 5.54 -36.97
CA ASN A 31 13.06 4.42 -36.35
C ASN A 31 13.32 4.73 -34.88
N ASP A 32 14.51 5.26 -34.55
CA ASP A 32 14.95 5.43 -33.17
C ASP A 32 15.21 6.89 -32.81
N SER A 33 14.99 7.23 -31.55
CA SER A 33 15.38 8.49 -30.93
C SER A 33 16.10 8.21 -29.62
N SER A 34 17.15 8.98 -29.33
CA SER A 34 17.87 8.94 -28.06
C SER A 34 18.20 10.36 -27.65
N GLU A 35 18.10 10.64 -26.36
CA GLU A 35 18.42 11.93 -25.77
C GLU A 35 19.28 11.69 -24.52
N VAL A 36 20.40 12.40 -24.44
CA VAL A 36 21.29 12.37 -23.28
C VAL A 36 21.46 13.80 -22.81
N VAL A 37 21.05 14.07 -21.57
CA VAL A 37 21.18 15.39 -20.93
C VAL A 37 22.24 15.26 -19.85
N GLY A 38 23.35 15.99 -19.99
CA GLY A 38 24.45 15.96 -19.02
C GLY A 38 24.21 16.82 -17.77
N GLY A 39 23.22 17.71 -17.83
CA GLY A 39 22.74 18.53 -16.70
C GLY A 39 21.26 18.31 -16.46
N ASP A 40 20.56 19.36 -16.04
CA ASP A 40 19.14 19.27 -15.69
C ASP A 40 18.22 19.28 -16.92
N LYS A 41 17.11 18.54 -16.84
CA LYS A 41 16.02 18.57 -17.81
C LYS A 41 14.73 19.00 -17.12
N THR A 42 14.21 20.17 -17.50
CA THR A 42 12.89 20.66 -17.07
C THR A 42 11.89 20.48 -18.20
N ILE A 43 10.73 19.93 -17.89
CA ILE A 43 9.61 19.77 -18.81
C ILE A 43 8.39 20.45 -18.18
N GLU A 44 7.84 21.44 -18.86
CA GLU A 44 6.63 22.14 -18.43
C GLU A 44 5.55 21.98 -19.51
N ILE A 45 4.37 21.51 -19.10
CA ILE A 45 3.21 21.31 -19.97
C ILE A 45 2.04 22.05 -19.34
N ASN A 46 1.59 23.14 -19.96
CA ASN A 46 0.54 24.01 -19.42
C ASN A 46 -0.88 23.43 -19.51
N ASN A 47 -1.07 22.37 -20.29
CA ASN A 47 -2.37 21.75 -20.49
C ASN A 47 -2.22 20.24 -20.29
N ASN A 48 -2.44 19.42 -21.31
CA ASN A 48 -2.46 17.96 -21.16
C ASN A 48 -1.18 17.30 -21.69
N LEU A 49 -0.70 16.29 -20.96
CA LEU A 49 0.26 15.30 -21.44
C LEU A 49 -0.46 13.96 -21.64
N SER A 50 -0.38 13.41 -22.84
CA SER A 50 -0.81 12.03 -23.13
C SER A 50 0.38 11.24 -23.64
N SER A 51 0.64 10.08 -23.03
CA SER A 51 1.74 9.20 -23.37
C SER A 51 1.23 7.77 -23.51
N SER A 52 1.70 7.06 -24.53
CA SER A 52 1.37 5.67 -24.79
C SER A 52 2.65 4.92 -25.15
N VAL A 53 2.92 3.83 -24.44
CA VAL A 53 4.07 2.95 -24.69
C VAL A 53 3.52 1.62 -25.20
N GLY A 54 3.88 1.25 -26.43
CA GLY A 54 3.40 0.00 -27.04
C GLY A 54 4.16 -1.25 -26.56
N GLY A 55 5.34 -1.06 -25.98
CA GLY A 55 6.15 -2.11 -25.34
C GLY A 55 6.36 -1.81 -23.86
N ASP A 56 7.59 -1.98 -23.38
CA ASP A 56 7.91 -1.84 -21.96
C ASP A 56 8.32 -0.42 -21.57
N LEU A 57 7.94 0.00 -20.36
CA LEU A 57 8.44 1.21 -19.71
C LEU A 57 9.33 0.81 -18.54
N HIS A 58 10.60 1.21 -18.59
CA HIS A 58 11.54 1.03 -17.48
C HIS A 58 12.05 2.40 -17.01
N GLN A 59 11.90 2.66 -15.71
CA GLN A 59 12.32 3.91 -15.08
C GLN A 59 13.22 3.60 -13.89
N ILE A 60 14.42 4.19 -13.89
CA ILE A 60 15.35 4.12 -12.76
C ILE A 60 15.55 5.55 -12.25
N VAL A 61 15.33 5.74 -10.95
CA VAL A 61 15.63 7.00 -10.26
C VAL A 61 16.66 6.68 -9.19
N GLN A 62 17.88 7.21 -9.34
CA GLN A 62 18.96 6.98 -8.36
C GLN A 62 18.77 7.85 -7.10
N GLY A 63 18.15 9.02 -7.27
CA GLY A 63 17.78 9.93 -6.19
C GLY A 63 16.35 9.71 -5.72
N GLU A 64 15.71 10.79 -5.32
CA GLU A 64 14.32 10.79 -4.87
C GLU A 64 13.33 10.99 -6.04
N LYS A 65 12.18 10.34 -5.97
CA LYS A 65 11.00 10.65 -6.81
C LYS A 65 9.91 11.23 -5.91
N GLN A 66 9.46 12.46 -6.21
CA GLN A 66 8.28 13.09 -5.61
C GLN A 66 7.21 13.28 -6.67
N GLU A 67 5.96 12.98 -6.33
CA GLU A 67 4.81 13.11 -7.22
C GLU A 67 3.66 13.76 -6.45
N HIS A 68 3.20 14.92 -6.92
CA HIS A 68 2.10 15.67 -6.33
C HIS A 68 0.95 15.74 -7.34
N ILE A 69 -0.23 15.32 -6.90
CA ILE A 69 -1.43 15.23 -7.75
C ILE A 69 -2.52 16.02 -7.02
N GLU A 70 -2.91 17.16 -7.58
CA GLU A 70 -4.00 17.98 -7.03
C GLU A 70 -5.38 17.36 -7.26
N GLY A 71 -5.52 16.60 -8.35
CA GLY A 71 -6.73 15.87 -8.71
C GLY A 71 -6.74 14.42 -8.22
N SER A 72 -7.36 13.54 -9.00
CA SER A 72 -7.43 12.11 -8.71
C SER A 72 -6.34 11.32 -9.43
N LEU A 73 -5.80 10.30 -8.76
CA LEU A 73 -4.99 9.25 -9.38
C LEU A 73 -5.83 7.98 -9.56
N THR A 74 -5.87 7.44 -10.78
CA THR A 74 -6.43 6.11 -11.06
C THR A 74 -5.37 5.25 -11.72
N GLN A 75 -5.15 4.07 -11.15
CA GLN A 75 -4.21 3.08 -11.68
C GLN A 75 -4.97 1.77 -11.90
N SER A 76 -4.89 1.23 -13.11
CA SER A 76 -5.50 -0.05 -13.47
C SER A 76 -4.43 -0.96 -14.06
N VAL A 77 -4.29 -2.14 -13.47
CA VAL A 77 -3.30 -3.14 -13.86
C VAL A 77 -4.04 -4.45 -14.07
N VAL A 78 -3.81 -5.10 -15.21
CA VAL A 78 -4.55 -6.30 -15.65
C VAL A 78 -3.99 -7.58 -15.02
N LYS A 79 -2.73 -7.55 -14.64
CA LYS A 79 -2.03 -8.68 -14.01
C LYS A 79 -1.66 -8.28 -12.58
N ASP A 80 -0.37 -8.22 -12.29
CA ASP A 80 0.14 -8.13 -10.94
C ASP A 80 0.71 -6.74 -10.64
N ILE A 81 0.63 -6.36 -9.36
CA ILE A 81 1.32 -5.19 -8.80
C ILE A 81 2.18 -5.69 -7.64
N ASP A 82 3.50 -5.56 -7.78
CA ASP A 82 4.45 -5.81 -6.71
C ASP A 82 5.00 -4.49 -6.17
N VAL A 83 4.85 -4.26 -4.87
CA VAL A 83 5.40 -3.07 -4.19
C VAL A 83 6.37 -3.53 -3.10
N PHE A 84 7.63 -3.16 -3.25
CA PHE A 84 8.66 -3.44 -2.26
C PHE A 84 9.25 -2.13 -1.72
N ALA A 85 9.23 -1.98 -0.40
CA ALA A 85 9.92 -0.90 0.31
C ALA A 85 10.87 -1.52 1.34
N ALA A 86 12.17 -1.21 1.24
CA ALA A 86 13.18 -1.78 2.13
C ALA A 86 13.04 -1.31 3.60
N ASN A 87 12.46 -0.13 3.79
CA ASN A 87 12.23 0.46 5.11
C ASN A 87 10.73 0.47 5.42
N ASN A 88 10.04 1.57 5.11
CA ASN A 88 8.63 1.76 5.45
C ASN A 88 7.78 1.94 4.19
N HIS A 89 6.56 1.42 4.24
CA HIS A 89 5.48 1.75 3.30
C HIS A 89 4.30 2.30 4.10
N THR A 90 4.04 3.61 3.98
CA THR A 90 2.98 4.30 4.73
C THR A 90 1.83 4.65 3.80
N ILE A 91 0.61 4.30 4.20
CA ILE A 91 -0.62 4.68 3.52
C ILE A 91 -1.45 5.51 4.49
N THR A 92 -1.72 6.77 4.13
CA THR A 92 -2.51 7.70 4.94
C THR A 92 -3.66 8.24 4.09
N THR A 93 -4.87 8.24 4.64
CA THR A 93 -6.07 8.82 4.01
C THR A 93 -6.86 9.62 5.03
N ASN A 94 -7.57 10.66 4.58
CA ASN A 94 -8.43 11.46 5.44
C ASN A 94 -9.83 10.84 5.64
N SER A 95 -10.26 9.94 4.73
CA SER A 95 -11.62 9.40 4.74
C SER A 95 -11.62 7.88 4.96
N SER A 96 -11.28 7.10 3.93
CA SER A 96 -11.45 5.64 3.98
C SER A 96 -10.39 4.92 3.15
N ILE A 97 -10.05 3.70 3.59
CA ILE A 97 -9.29 2.71 2.82
C ILE A 97 -10.22 1.51 2.61
N PHE A 98 -10.36 1.05 1.37
CA PHE A 98 -11.07 -0.18 1.03
C PHE A 98 -10.08 -1.20 0.47
N LEU A 99 -10.00 -2.36 1.10
CA LEU A 99 -9.18 -3.49 0.66
C LEU A 99 -10.13 -4.64 0.33
N ASN A 100 -10.16 -5.07 -0.92
CA ASN A 100 -11.02 -6.16 -1.38
C ASN A 100 -10.17 -7.18 -2.11
N ALA A 101 -10.32 -8.46 -1.75
CA ALA A 101 -9.70 -9.58 -2.42
C ALA A 101 -10.77 -10.65 -2.68
N ASN A 102 -10.79 -11.22 -3.89
CA ASN A 102 -11.79 -12.24 -4.25
C ASN A 102 -11.49 -13.59 -3.62
N GLU A 103 -10.22 -13.89 -3.38
CA GLU A 103 -9.77 -15.18 -2.83
C GLU A 103 -9.22 -14.99 -1.42
N ASN A 104 -8.06 -14.36 -1.29
CA ASN A 104 -7.32 -14.32 -0.02
C ASN A 104 -6.80 -12.92 0.28
N MET A 105 -6.78 -12.56 1.57
CA MET A 105 -6.08 -11.41 2.12
C MET A 105 -5.24 -11.86 3.31
N THR A 106 -3.94 -11.57 3.27
CA THR A 106 -2.97 -12.00 4.31
C THR A 106 -2.26 -10.79 4.88
N LEU A 107 -2.18 -10.71 6.22
CA LEU A 107 -1.37 -9.71 6.94
C LEU A 107 -0.38 -10.45 7.85
N GLU A 108 0.90 -10.44 7.48
CA GLU A 108 1.96 -11.12 8.22
C GLU A 108 2.95 -10.11 8.81
N SER A 109 3.27 -10.26 10.10
CA SER A 109 4.32 -9.49 10.76
C SER A 109 5.14 -10.40 11.67
N LYS A 110 6.47 -10.30 11.57
CA LYS A 110 7.40 -11.09 12.39
C LYS A 110 7.48 -10.65 13.84
N LYS A 111 7.14 -9.38 14.13
CA LYS A 111 7.29 -8.80 15.47
C LYS A 111 5.95 -8.44 16.09
N HIS A 112 5.14 -7.66 15.38
CA HIS A 112 3.92 -7.10 15.95
C HIS A 112 2.94 -6.66 14.86
N LEU A 113 1.65 -6.95 15.07
CA LEU A 113 0.53 -6.47 14.27
C LEU A 113 -0.45 -5.78 15.22
N THR A 114 -0.81 -4.52 14.93
CA THR A 114 -1.77 -3.74 15.69
C THR A 114 -2.95 -3.31 14.83
N LEU A 115 -4.14 -3.37 15.41
CA LEU A 115 -5.37 -2.86 14.81
C LEU A 115 -6.06 -1.99 15.86
N HIS A 116 -6.19 -0.70 15.58
CA HIS A 116 -6.84 0.25 16.48
C HIS A 116 -7.96 0.97 15.73
N SER A 117 -9.15 0.97 16.33
CA SER A 117 -10.35 1.59 15.77
C SER A 117 -11.26 2.01 16.92
N TYR A 118 -12.22 2.89 16.62
CA TYR A 118 -13.32 3.17 17.55
C TYR A 118 -14.28 1.98 17.65
N THR A 119 -14.61 1.36 16.52
CA THR A 119 -15.42 0.15 16.42
C THR A 119 -14.80 -0.80 15.39
N SER A 120 -14.94 -2.11 15.61
CA SER A 120 -14.54 -3.16 14.65
C SER A 120 -15.60 -4.24 14.60
N ASP A 121 -15.98 -4.61 13.38
CA ASP A 121 -16.85 -5.75 13.12
C ASP A 121 -16.01 -6.85 12.46
N ILE A 122 -16.15 -8.09 12.93
CA ILE A 122 -15.55 -9.27 12.31
C ILE A 122 -16.67 -10.26 12.04
N ASN A 123 -17.00 -10.45 10.77
CA ASN A 123 -18.00 -11.42 10.32
C ASN A 123 -17.30 -12.53 9.52
N VAL A 124 -17.38 -13.75 10.02
CA VAL A 124 -16.82 -14.95 9.38
C VAL A 124 -17.97 -15.92 9.15
N VAL A 125 -18.15 -16.35 7.90
CA VAL A 125 -19.29 -17.20 7.49
C VAL A 125 -19.14 -18.64 7.99
N THR A 126 -17.90 -19.14 8.00
CA THR A 126 -17.54 -20.50 8.41
C THR A 126 -16.74 -20.42 9.71
N ASP A 127 -15.55 -21.00 9.76
CA ASP A 127 -14.76 -21.08 10.97
C ASP A 127 -13.84 -19.86 11.17
N MET A 128 -13.74 -19.40 12.42
CA MET A 128 -12.71 -18.46 12.88
C MET A 128 -11.71 -19.21 13.76
N VAL A 129 -10.44 -19.18 13.37
CA VAL A 129 -9.34 -19.79 14.14
C VAL A 129 -8.45 -18.68 14.71
N ILE A 130 -8.34 -18.63 16.04
CA ILE A 130 -7.43 -17.72 16.76
C ILE A 130 -6.46 -18.58 17.57
N GLN A 131 -5.18 -18.54 17.20
CA GLN A 131 -4.14 -19.29 17.88
C GLN A 131 -3.11 -18.34 18.48
N ALA A 132 -2.80 -18.55 19.75
CA ALA A 132 -1.69 -17.90 20.43
C ALA A 132 -0.87 -18.96 21.18
N ASN A 133 0.45 -18.90 21.05
CA ASN A 133 1.34 -19.88 21.67
C ASN A 133 1.49 -19.70 23.19
N ASN A 134 1.25 -18.48 23.68
CA ASN A 134 1.48 -18.16 25.09
C ASN A 134 0.18 -17.76 25.80
N THR A 135 -0.47 -16.70 25.32
CA THR A 135 -1.68 -16.16 25.96
C THR A 135 -2.67 -15.65 24.92
N LEU A 136 -3.95 -15.86 25.22
CA LEU A 136 -5.08 -15.25 24.50
C LEU A 136 -5.89 -14.45 25.52
N ASN A 137 -6.14 -13.17 25.25
CA ASN A 137 -6.88 -12.28 26.15
C ASN A 137 -7.96 -11.52 25.38
N PHE A 138 -9.18 -11.52 25.92
CA PHE A 138 -10.27 -10.63 25.53
C PHE A 138 -10.65 -9.78 26.74
N ASN A 139 -10.40 -8.48 26.64
CA ASN A 139 -10.72 -7.51 27.69
C ASN A 139 -11.96 -6.71 27.28
N ILE A 140 -12.99 -6.71 28.12
CA ILE A 140 -14.28 -6.05 27.86
C ILE A 140 -14.61 -5.16 29.06
N GLY A 141 -14.09 -3.93 29.06
CA GLY A 141 -14.18 -3.05 30.23
C GLY A 141 -13.53 -3.71 31.45
N GLU A 142 -14.31 -3.94 32.50
CA GLU A 142 -13.87 -4.68 33.71
C GLU A 142 -13.96 -6.21 33.59
N SER A 143 -14.62 -6.71 32.54
CA SER A 143 -14.74 -8.15 32.28
C SER A 143 -13.56 -8.68 31.46
N MET A 144 -13.25 -9.96 31.61
CA MET A 144 -12.09 -10.58 30.96
C MET A 144 -12.35 -12.06 30.64
N ILE A 145 -11.85 -12.49 29.48
CA ILE A 145 -11.63 -13.90 29.14
C ILE A 145 -10.14 -14.04 28.84
N ALA A 146 -9.44 -14.88 29.58
CA ALA A 146 -8.01 -15.12 29.40
C ALA A 146 -7.72 -16.62 29.36
N ALA A 147 -6.82 -17.03 28.47
CA ALA A 147 -6.30 -18.39 28.39
C ALA A 147 -4.77 -18.38 28.29
N SER A 148 -4.14 -19.29 29.00
CA SER A 148 -2.72 -19.68 28.87
C SER A 148 -2.65 -21.18 28.60
N GLY A 149 -1.43 -21.73 28.47
CA GLY A 149 -1.24 -23.16 28.17
C GLY A 149 -1.83 -24.13 29.19
N ASP A 150 -2.06 -23.70 30.43
CA ASP A 150 -2.48 -24.54 31.56
C ASP A 150 -3.68 -23.98 32.34
N LYS A 151 -4.22 -22.82 31.94
CA LYS A 151 -5.23 -22.10 32.71
C LYS A 151 -6.20 -21.31 31.83
N ILE A 152 -7.47 -21.31 32.22
CA ILE A 152 -8.51 -20.44 31.68
C ILE A 152 -9.09 -19.62 32.82
N ILE A 153 -9.30 -18.31 32.59
CA ILE A 153 -9.88 -17.37 33.56
C ILE A 153 -11.03 -16.62 32.91
N LEU A 154 -12.16 -16.55 33.59
CA LEU A 154 -13.32 -15.73 33.23
C LEU A 154 -13.61 -14.77 34.39
N LYS A 155 -13.72 -13.47 34.11
CA LYS A 155 -14.09 -12.44 35.09
C LYS A 155 -15.25 -11.60 34.59
N ALA A 156 -16.28 -11.45 35.42
CA ALA A 156 -17.40 -10.55 35.16
C ALA A 156 -18.15 -10.27 36.48
N GLY A 157 -18.61 -9.03 36.69
CA GLY A 157 -19.50 -8.69 37.80
C GLY A 157 -18.96 -9.02 39.21
N GLY A 158 -17.64 -8.99 39.40
CA GLY A 158 -16.99 -9.37 40.67
C GLY A 158 -16.80 -10.88 40.90
N VAL A 159 -17.20 -11.72 39.94
CA VAL A 159 -16.97 -13.18 39.95
C VAL A 159 -15.71 -13.51 39.16
N GLU A 160 -14.91 -14.45 39.66
CA GLU A 160 -13.75 -15.03 38.96
C GLU A 160 -13.89 -16.55 38.88
N VAL A 161 -13.92 -17.10 37.66
CA VAL A 161 -13.88 -18.55 37.40
C VAL A 161 -12.50 -18.91 36.87
N ILE A 162 -11.89 -19.94 37.46
CA ILE A 162 -10.56 -20.44 37.08
C ILE A 162 -10.69 -21.93 36.78
N ILE A 163 -10.19 -22.34 35.61
CA ILE A 163 -10.00 -23.74 35.25
C ILE A 163 -8.51 -23.97 35.09
N ASP A 164 -7.94 -24.86 35.88
CA ASP A 164 -6.54 -25.29 35.78
C ASP A 164 -6.37 -26.77 36.18
N SER A 165 -5.13 -27.22 36.38
CA SER A 165 -4.83 -28.60 36.78
C SER A 165 -5.42 -29.02 38.13
N ASN A 166 -5.85 -28.07 38.97
CA ASN A 166 -6.53 -28.35 40.24
C ASN A 166 -8.06 -28.48 40.07
N GLY A 167 -8.58 -28.28 38.86
CA GLY A 167 -10.00 -28.37 38.53
C GLY A 167 -10.65 -27.01 38.29
N LEU A 168 -11.92 -26.87 38.68
CA LEU A 168 -12.72 -25.66 38.51
C LEU A 168 -12.92 -24.95 39.85
N VAL A 169 -12.54 -23.67 39.92
CA VAL A 169 -12.70 -22.81 41.10
C VAL A 169 -13.53 -21.59 40.72
N VAL A 170 -14.57 -21.29 41.50
CA VAL A 170 -15.36 -20.07 41.39
C VAL A 170 -15.16 -19.24 42.65
N LYS A 171 -14.78 -17.98 42.49
CA LYS A 171 -14.62 -17.01 43.58
C LYS A 171 -15.62 -15.88 43.42
N GLY A 172 -16.36 -15.59 44.48
CA GLY A 172 -17.48 -14.66 44.42
C GLY A 172 -18.68 -15.27 43.69
N GLY A 173 -19.88 -14.75 43.97
CA GLY A 173 -21.11 -15.28 43.41
C GLY A 173 -21.57 -16.60 44.03
N GLU A 174 -22.66 -17.15 43.47
CA GLU A 174 -23.31 -18.38 43.92
C GLU A 174 -23.04 -19.51 42.91
N ILE A 175 -22.71 -20.71 43.40
CA ILE A 175 -22.62 -21.92 42.57
C ILE A 175 -23.90 -22.74 42.79
N LYS A 176 -24.69 -22.93 41.74
CA LYS A 176 -25.86 -23.83 41.75
C LYS A 176 -25.54 -25.05 40.90
N SER A 177 -25.67 -26.24 41.47
CA SER A 177 -25.66 -27.51 40.72
C SER A 177 -27.08 -28.07 40.70
N GLU A 178 -27.62 -28.30 39.50
CA GLU A 178 -28.84 -29.09 39.29
C GLU A 178 -28.54 -30.59 39.21
#